data_AF-A0A932JK11-F1
#
_entry.id   AF-A0A932JK11-F1
#
_cell.length_a   1.000
_cell.length_b   1.000
_cell.length_c   1.000
_cell.angle_alpha   90.00
_cell.angle_beta   90.00
_cell.angle_gamma   90.00
#
_symmetry.space_group_name_H-M   'P 1'
#
loop_
_entity.id
_entity.type
_entity.pdbx_description
1 polymer ?
#
loop_
_entity_poly.entity_id
_entity_poly.type
_entity_poly.pdbx_seq_one_letter_code
_entity_poly.pdbx_strand_id
1 'polypeptide(L)'
;MTGLNPSRLRCVLGGIAAVFGLVDLAALAFVLLSSGGPAPIMISARAWSGFFFVHFIGLVTAGLGWLLAVSARAGVFHGGPFIDYLLLLTGFILVSSISGSFLGRGAGPSWPALLPGLFLVGMGLRLRNGLALL
;
A
#
# COMPACT_ATOMS: atom_id res chain seq x y z
N MET A 1 20.86 -17.80 19.35
CA MET A 1 20.11 -16.66 18.77
C MET A 1 19.91 -16.93 17.29
N THR A 2 18.74 -17.44 16.89
CA THR A 2 18.42 -17.70 15.47
C THR A 2 18.19 -16.36 14.79
N GLY A 3 19.20 -15.86 14.07
CA GLY A 3 19.09 -14.63 13.29
C GLY A 3 17.88 -14.70 12.37
N LEU A 4 16.96 -13.75 12.50
CA LEU A 4 15.81 -13.68 11.61
C LEU A 4 16.30 -13.47 10.18
N ASN A 5 15.91 -14.39 9.30
CA ASN A 5 16.31 -14.34 7.91
C ASN A 5 15.69 -13.09 7.24
N PRO A 6 16.49 -12.18 6.64
CA PRO A 6 15.97 -11.00 5.95
C PRO A 6 14.89 -11.31 4.91
N SER A 7 14.93 -12.49 4.27
CA SER A 7 13.90 -12.93 3.33
C SER A 7 12.54 -13.14 3.99
N ARG A 8 12.50 -13.67 5.22
CA ARG A 8 11.25 -13.79 5.99
C ARG A 8 10.69 -12.42 6.37
N LEU A 9 11.58 -11.45 6.63
CA LEU A 9 11.15 -10.08 6.91
C LEU A 9 10.47 -9.44 5.70
N ARG A 10 11.10 -9.56 4.53
CA ARG A 10 10.48 -9.14 3.26
C ARG A 10 9.17 -9.86 3.00
N CYS A 11 9.10 -11.16 3.32
CA CYS A 11 7.91 -11.97 3.08
C CYS A 11 6.69 -11.40 3.84
N VAL A 12 6.86 -11.10 5.12
CA VAL A 12 5.81 -10.55 5.98
C VAL A 12 5.44 -9.13 5.54
N LEU A 13 6.43 -8.27 5.29
CA LEU A 13 6.19 -6.91 4.81
C LEU A 13 5.46 -6.88 3.48
N GLY A 14 5.84 -7.77 2.56
CA GLY A 14 5.15 -7.96 1.29
C GLY A 14 3.72 -8.48 1.47
N GLY A 15 3.50 -9.37 2.43
CA GLY A 15 2.17 -9.81 2.83
C GLY A 15 1.29 -8.67 3.35
N ILE A 16 1.83 -7.84 4.25
CA ILE A 16 1.14 -6.64 4.77
C ILE A 16 0.76 -5.71 3.61
N ALA A 17 1.72 -5.35 2.76
CA ALA A 17 1.48 -4.48 1.62
C ALA A 17 0.43 -5.05 0.66
N ALA A 18 0.49 -6.35 0.34
CA ALA A 18 -0.48 -6.98 -0.54
C ALA A 18 -1.89 -7.00 0.05
N VAL A 19 -2.04 -7.27 1.35
CA VAL A 19 -3.35 -7.23 2.03
C VAL A 19 -3.93 -5.82 1.98
N PHE A 20 -3.13 -4.80 2.30
CA PHE A 20 -3.57 -3.40 2.20
C PHE A 20 -3.92 -3.04 0.75
N GLY A 21 -3.14 -3.50 -0.23
CA GLY A 21 -3.47 -3.30 -1.65
C GLY A 21 -4.79 -3.95 -2.06
N LEU A 22 -5.09 -5.17 -1.57
CA LEU A 22 -6.37 -5.83 -1.84
C LEU A 22 -7.56 -5.12 -1.20
N VAL A 23 -7.39 -4.62 0.04
CA VAL A 23 -8.43 -3.82 0.72
C VAL A 23 -8.70 -2.52 -0.03
N ASP A 24 -7.65 -1.86 -0.52
CA ASP A 24 -7.73 -0.65 -1.35
C ASP A 24 -8.52 -0.94 -2.64
N LEU A 25 -8.14 -2.00 -3.37
CA LEU A 25 -8.81 -2.42 -4.59
C LEU A 25 -10.27 -2.81 -4.37
N ALA A 26 -10.60 -3.49 -3.27
CA ALA A 26 -11.97 -3.89 -2.97
C ALA A 26 -12.88 -2.67 -2.74
N ALA A 27 -12.41 -1.68 -1.96
CA ALA A 27 -13.14 -0.44 -1.74
C ALA A 27 -13.38 0.33 -3.05
N LEU A 28 -12.41 0.30 -3.96
CA LEU A 28 -12.49 1.03 -5.23
C LEU A 28 -13.24 0.28 -6.32
N ALA A 29 -13.18 -1.04 -6.33
CA ALA A 29 -14.02 -1.88 -7.18
C ALA A 29 -15.50 -1.63 -6.85
N PHE A 30 -15.86 -1.52 -5.56
CA PHE A 30 -17.21 -1.16 -5.15
C PHE A 30 -17.67 0.18 -5.73
N VAL A 31 -16.82 1.21 -5.67
CA VAL A 31 -17.12 2.54 -6.23
C VAL A 31 -17.22 2.49 -7.75
N LEU A 32 -16.31 1.81 -8.44
CA LEU A 32 -16.33 1.65 -9.89
C LEU A 32 -17.61 0.96 -10.36
N LEU A 33 -17.98 -0.16 -9.74
CA LEU A 33 -19.21 -0.87 -10.04
C LEU A 33 -20.46 -0.01 -9.77
N SER A 34 -20.40 0.85 -8.75
CA SER A 34 -21.50 1.76 -8.40
C SER A 34 -21.54 3.05 -9.24
N SER A 35 -20.49 3.34 -10.01
CA SER A 35 -20.40 4.57 -10.80
C SER A 35 -21.12 4.51 -12.16
N GLY A 36 -21.48 3.31 -12.63
CA GLY A 36 -22.23 3.10 -13.88
C GLY A 36 -23.74 2.92 -13.72
N GLY A 37 -24.26 2.99 -12.50
CA GLY A 37 -25.69 2.83 -12.20
C GLY A 37 -26.50 4.12 -12.34
N PRO A 38 -27.84 4.05 -12.18
CA PRO A 38 -28.75 5.21 -12.28
C PRO A 38 -28.49 6.28 -11.20
N ALA A 39 -27.76 5.95 -10.14
CA ALA A 39 -27.25 6.88 -9.14
C ALA A 39 -25.72 6.68 -9.02
N PRO A 40 -24.91 7.38 -9.84
CA PRO A 40 -23.47 7.17 -9.88
C PRO A 40 -22.83 7.62 -8.56
N ILE A 41 -22.17 6.68 -7.87
CA ILE A 41 -21.38 7.02 -6.69
C ILE A 41 -20.05 7.60 -7.15
N MET A 42 -19.83 8.89 -6.88
CA MET A 42 -18.56 9.56 -7.11
C MET A 42 -17.82 9.77 -5.78
N ILE A 43 -16.53 9.47 -5.73
CA ILE A 43 -15.69 9.79 -4.58
C ILE A 43 -15.28 11.26 -4.67
N SER A 44 -15.66 12.07 -3.67
CA SER A 44 -15.14 13.42 -3.56
C SER A 44 -13.64 13.41 -3.23
N ALA A 45 -12.89 14.44 -3.68
CA ALA A 45 -11.47 14.57 -3.36
C ALA A 45 -11.19 14.51 -1.84
N ARG A 46 -12.12 15.01 -1.01
CA ARG A 46 -12.04 14.93 0.45
C ARG A 46 -12.19 13.50 0.97
N ALA A 47 -13.14 12.74 0.44
CA ALA A 47 -13.32 11.33 0.80
C ALA A 47 -12.13 10.48 0.36
N TRP A 48 -11.59 10.74 -0.85
CA TRP A 48 -10.35 10.11 -1.34
C TRP A 48 -9.16 10.39 -0.42
N SER A 49 -8.95 11.65 -0.06
CA SER A 49 -7.87 12.06 0.85
C SER A 49 -8.00 11.41 2.23
N GLY A 50 -9.22 11.31 2.78
CA GLY A 50 -9.47 10.65 4.05
C GLY A 50 -9.19 9.15 3.99
N PHE A 51 -9.68 8.47 2.96
CA PHE A 51 -9.42 7.05 2.74
C PHE A 51 -7.91 6.78 2.60
N PHE A 52 -7.23 7.53 1.73
CA PHE A 52 -5.79 7.44 1.55
C PHE A 52 -5.02 7.67 2.86
N PHE A 53 -5.38 8.69 3.64
CA PHE A 53 -4.67 9.02 4.87
C PHE A 53 -4.79 7.89 5.91
N VAL A 54 -5.99 7.36 6.13
CA VAL A 54 -6.21 6.22 7.04
C VAL A 54 -5.45 4.99 6.56
N HIS A 55 -5.50 4.71 5.26
CA HIS A 55 -4.83 3.55 4.68
C HIS A 55 -3.31 3.65 4.78
N PHE A 56 -2.77 4.85 4.52
CA PHE A 56 -1.34 5.16 4.65
C PHE A 56 -0.86 5.00 6.10
N ILE A 57 -1.58 5.58 7.07
CA ILE A 57 -1.24 5.42 8.48
C ILE A 57 -1.30 3.94 8.90
N GLY A 58 -2.35 3.22 8.49
CA GLY A 58 -2.47 1.79 8.75
C GLY A 58 -1.30 0.99 8.19
N LEU A 59 -0.88 1.26 6.95
CA LEU A 59 0.25 0.61 6.31
C LEU A 59 1.57 0.94 7.03
N VAL A 60 1.81 2.21 7.37
CA VAL A 60 3.00 2.64 8.13
C VAL A 60 3.05 1.95 9.49
N THR A 61 1.97 2.01 10.27
CA THR A 61 1.89 1.39 11.60
C THR A 61 2.07 -0.12 11.52
N ALA A 62 1.45 -0.79 10.55
CA ALA A 62 1.57 -2.23 10.38
C ALA A 62 3.01 -2.66 10.03
N GLY A 63 3.62 -2.09 8.99
CA GLY A 63 4.93 -2.53 8.54
C GLY A 63 6.10 -2.01 9.39
N LEU A 64 6.12 -0.71 9.71
CA LEU A 64 7.18 -0.17 10.58
C LEU A 64 7.03 -0.64 12.01
N GLY A 65 5.80 -0.69 12.54
CA GLY A 65 5.55 -1.23 13.88
C GLY A 65 5.99 -2.68 14.00
N TRP A 66 5.75 -3.49 12.96
CA TRP A 66 6.23 -4.86 12.90
C TRP A 66 7.77 -4.95 12.85
N LEU A 67 8.43 -4.15 12.00
CA LEU A 67 9.90 -4.10 11.94
C LEU A 67 10.51 -3.69 13.28
N LEU A 68 9.96 -2.67 13.93
CA LEU A 68 10.42 -2.21 15.25
C LEU A 68 10.22 -3.29 16.31
N ALA A 69 9.06 -3.94 16.36
CA ALA A 69 8.78 -5.01 17.31
C ALA A 69 9.73 -6.20 17.13
N VAL A 70 10.03 -6.55 15.88
CA VAL A 70 10.98 -7.61 15.55
C VAL A 70 12.41 -7.23 15.93
N SER A 71 12.87 -6.03 15.57
CA SER A 71 14.20 -5.55 15.90
C SER A 71 14.41 -5.40 17.40
N ALA A 72 13.41 -4.92 18.14
CA ALA A 72 13.46 -4.84 19.59
C ALA A 72 13.61 -6.22 20.25
N ARG A 73 12.89 -7.24 19.75
CA ARG A 73 13.00 -8.62 20.26
C ARG A 73 14.31 -9.30 19.90
N ALA A 74 14.84 -9.04 18.70
CA ALA A 74 16.04 -9.70 18.20
C ALA A 74 17.34 -8.99 18.61
N GLY A 75 17.26 -7.73 19.05
CA GLY A 75 18.45 -6.88 19.30
C GLY A 75 19.22 -6.55 18.01
N VAL A 76 18.62 -6.75 16.84
CA VAL A 76 19.26 -6.58 15.53
C VAL A 76 18.35 -5.80 14.59
N PHE A 77 18.93 -4.80 13.93
CA PHE A 77 18.25 -4.01 12.91
C PHE A 77 18.61 -4.52 11.50
N HIS A 78 17.59 -4.85 10.72
CA HIS A 78 17.76 -5.35 9.35
C HIS A 78 17.54 -4.22 8.33
N GLY A 79 18.62 -3.53 7.96
CA GLY A 79 18.58 -2.38 7.07
C GLY A 79 18.00 -2.67 5.68
N GLY A 80 18.30 -3.82 5.08
CA GLY A 80 17.78 -4.18 3.75
C GLY A 80 16.24 -4.21 3.68
N PRO A 81 15.56 -5.09 4.43
CA PRO A 81 14.10 -5.12 4.49
C PRO A 81 13.45 -3.79 4.89
N PHE A 82 14.12 -2.99 5.73
CA PHE A 82 13.65 -1.66 6.08
C PHE A 82 13.68 -0.70 4.87
N ILE A 83 14.80 -0.64 4.13
CA ILE A 83 14.91 0.19 2.92
C ILE A 83 13.91 -0.27 1.86
N ASP A 84 13.79 -1.58 1.64
CA ASP A 84 12.79 -2.15 0.73
C ASP A 84 11.37 -1.67 1.10
N TYR A 85 11.03 -1.66 2.40
CA TYR A 85 9.74 -1.17 2.85
C TYR A 85 9.56 0.35 2.65
N LEU A 86 10.59 1.14 2.92
CA LEU A 86 10.56 2.59 2.67
C LEU A 86 10.39 2.91 1.18
N LEU A 87 11.02 2.15 0.29
CA LEU A 87 10.83 2.29 -1.15
C LEU A 87 9.40 1.96 -1.56
N LEU A 88 8.81 0.90 -1.00
CA LEU A 88 7.40 0.58 -1.22
C LEU A 88 6.49 1.72 -0.76
N LEU A 89 6.70 2.27 0.44
CA LEU A 89 5.92 3.40 0.94
C LEU A 89 6.07 4.65 0.06
N THR A 90 7.30 4.95 -0.37
CA THR A 90 7.60 6.10 -1.24
C THR A 90 6.90 5.94 -2.60
N GLY A 91 7.02 4.76 -3.21
CA GLY A 91 6.33 4.45 -4.46
C GLY A 91 4.81 4.55 -4.32
N PHE A 92 4.25 4.07 -3.21
CA PHE A 92 2.82 4.18 -2.93
C PHE A 92 2.36 5.65 -2.83
N ILE A 93 3.13 6.50 -2.13
CA ILE A 93 2.84 7.95 -2.04
C ILE A 93 2.88 8.58 -3.43
N LEU A 94 3.89 8.28 -4.24
CA LEU A 94 4.02 8.80 -5.61
C LEU A 94 2.83 8.39 -6.49
N VAL A 95 2.52 7.09 -6.53
CA VAL A 95 1.39 6.57 -7.30
C VAL A 95 0.07 7.19 -6.84
N SER A 96 -0.15 7.30 -5.53
CA SER A 96 -1.35 7.92 -4.96
C SER A 96 -1.48 9.41 -5.26
N SER A 97 -0.35 10.13 -5.28
CA SER A 97 -0.32 11.56 -5.61
C SER A 97 -0.64 11.79 -7.09
N ILE A 98 -0.11 10.92 -7.96
CA ILE A 98 -0.42 10.92 -9.39
C ILE A 98 -1.90 10.60 -9.60
N SER A 99 -2.43 9.53 -8.99
CA SER A 99 -3.84 9.18 -9.03
C SER A 99 -4.75 10.30 -8.56
N GLY A 100 -4.44 10.92 -7.40
CA GLY A 100 -5.18 12.06 -6.87
C GLY A 100 -5.17 13.28 -7.81
N SER A 101 -4.07 13.52 -8.52
CA SER A 101 -3.98 14.61 -9.50
C SER A 101 -4.90 14.40 -10.71
N PHE A 102 -5.09 13.14 -11.14
CA PHE A 102 -6.06 12.81 -12.20
C PHE A 102 -7.51 12.96 -11.70
N LEU A 103 -7.79 12.58 -10.46
CA LEU A 103 -9.12 12.72 -9.85
C LEU A 103 -9.48 14.19 -9.56
N GLY A 104 -8.49 15.06 -9.31
CA GLY A 104 -8.69 16.48 -9.01
C GLY A 104 -9.03 17.36 -10.21
N ARG A 105 -8.91 16.85 -11.46
CA ARG A 105 -9.16 17.62 -12.70
C ARG A 105 -10.63 17.59 -13.18
N GLY A 106 -11.58 17.20 -12.35
CA GLY A 106 -12.99 17.02 -12.73
C GLY A 106 -13.29 15.58 -13.15
N ALA A 107 -14.50 15.31 -13.68
CA ALA A 107 -15.07 14.00 -14.01
C ALA A 107 -14.24 13.20 -15.05
N GLY A 108 -13.04 12.82 -14.66
CA GLY A 108 -12.18 11.89 -15.35
C GLY A 108 -12.53 10.46 -14.94
N PRO A 109 -12.00 9.48 -15.68
CA PRO A 109 -12.28 8.08 -15.40
C PRO A 109 -11.83 7.71 -13.98
N SER A 110 -12.56 6.84 -13.31
CA SER A 110 -12.29 6.36 -11.95
C SER A 110 -11.16 5.32 -11.89
N TRP A 111 -10.67 4.84 -13.04
CA TRP A 111 -9.61 3.83 -13.11
C TRP A 111 -8.26 4.27 -12.49
N PRO A 112 -7.81 5.55 -12.51
CA PRO A 112 -6.56 5.96 -11.86
C PRO A 112 -6.60 5.73 -10.35
N ALA A 113 -7.79 5.69 -9.74
CA ALA A 113 -7.95 5.35 -8.33
C ALA A 113 -7.44 3.93 -8.03
N LEU A 114 -7.45 2.99 -9.00
CA LEU A 114 -6.99 1.61 -8.80
C LEU A 114 -5.47 1.48 -8.71
N LEU A 115 -4.72 2.45 -9.24
CA LEU A 115 -3.25 2.36 -9.36
C LEU A 115 -2.53 2.15 -8.03
N PRO A 116 -2.88 2.83 -6.91
CA PRO A 116 -2.22 2.63 -5.63
C PRO A 116 -2.40 1.21 -5.08
N GLY A 117 -3.63 0.69 -5.12
CA GLY A 117 -3.93 -0.69 -4.73
C GLY A 117 -3.21 -1.72 -5.61
N LEU A 118 -3.23 -1.54 -6.93
CA LEU A 118 -2.48 -2.39 -7.87
C LEU A 118 -0.97 -2.36 -7.59
N PHE A 119 -0.42 -1.18 -7.32
CA PHE A 119 0.97 -1.00 -6.97
C PHE A 119 1.33 -1.75 -5.67
N LEU A 120 0.52 -1.60 -4.62
CA LEU A 120 0.72 -2.29 -3.34
C LEU A 120 0.63 -3.81 -3.48
N VAL A 121 -0.32 -4.32 -4.26
CA VAL A 121 -0.41 -5.76 -4.55
C VAL A 121 0.82 -6.23 -5.32
N GLY A 122 1.21 -5.55 -6.40
CA GLY A 122 2.34 -5.94 -7.23
C GLY A 122 3.67 -5.95 -6.47
N MET A 123 3.99 -4.84 -5.80
CA MET A 123 5.22 -4.73 -5.01
C MET A 123 5.17 -5.59 -3.74
N GLY A 124 4.00 -5.72 -3.12
CA GLY A 124 3.78 -6.59 -1.99
C GLY A 124 4.03 -8.06 -2.33
N LEU A 125 3.49 -8.55 -3.46
CA LEU A 125 3.75 -9.92 -3.93
C LEU A 125 5.22 -10.14 -4.27
N ARG A 126 5.89 -9.15 -4.87
CA ARG A 126 7.34 -9.21 -5.13
C ARG A 126 8.13 -9.41 -3.84
N LEU A 127 7.91 -8.57 -2.83
CA LEU A 127 8.55 -8.70 -1.52
C LEU A 127 8.16 -10.01 -0.82
N ARG A 128 6.89 -10.43 -0.98
CA ARG A 128 6.38 -11.68 -0.41
C ARG A 128 7.16 -12.89 -0.90
N ASN A 129 7.57 -12.87 -2.16
CA ASN A 129 8.41 -13.90 -2.78
C ASN A 129 9.90 -13.78 -2.40
N GLY A 130 10.25 -12.91 -1.44
CA GLY A 130 11.61 -12.70 -0.96
C GLY A 130 12.49 -11.87 -1.92
N LEU A 131 11.92 -11.36 -3.01
CA LEU A 131 12.62 -10.54 -3.98
C LEU A 131 12.75 -9.12 -3.43
N ALA A 132 13.98 -8.65 -3.30
CA ALA A 132 14.25 -7.26 -2.92
C ALA A 132 13.73 -6.28 -3.99
N LEU A 133 13.45 -5.05 -3.55
CA LEU A 133 13.09 -3.95 -4.45
C LEU A 133 14.34 -3.22 -4.95
N LEU A 134 15.44 -3.31 -4.21
CA LEU A 134 16.80 -2.99 -4.63
C LEU A 134 17.58 -4.22 -5.09
#